data_AF-A0A2R6CE78-F1
#
_entry.id   AF-A0A2R6CE78-F1
#
_cell.length_a   1.000
_cell.length_b   1.000
_cell.length_c   1.000
_cell.angle_alpha   90.00
_cell.angle_beta   90.00
_cell.angle_gamma   90.00
#
_symmetry.space_group_name_H-M   'P 1'
#
loop_
_entity.id
_entity.type
_entity.pdbx_description
1 polymer ?
#
loop_
_entity_poly.entity_id
_entity_poly.type
_entity_poly.pdbx_seq_one_letter_code
_entity_poly.pdbx_strand_id
1 'polypeptide(L)'
;MVERPVPVTVAKIGDYLVVDPSLSEENVADVRVTMTTLESGIVSSIQKSGSGTLEEPDVLKIYDLAYEKGKEIRSLLAKLG
;
A
#
# COMPACT_ATOMS: atom_id res chain seq x y z
N MET A 1 -18.08 -3.74 -15.99
CA MET A 1 -17.76 -2.60 -15.11
C MET A 1 -16.25 -2.56 -15.01
N VAL A 2 -15.60 -1.43 -15.25
CA VAL A 2 -14.14 -1.33 -15.16
C VAL A 2 -13.78 -1.23 -13.67
N GLU A 3 -12.91 -2.12 -13.19
CA GLU A 3 -12.38 -2.09 -11.82
C GLU A 3 -11.64 -0.78 -11.56
N ARG A 4 -11.66 -0.28 -10.32
CA ARG A 4 -11.01 0.97 -9.89
C ARG A 4 -9.74 0.63 -9.10
N PRO A 5 -8.56 0.71 -9.74
CA PRO A 5 -7.29 0.47 -9.06
C PRO A 5 -7.06 1.58 -8.03
N VAL A 6 -6.70 1.19 -6.80
CA VAL A 6 -6.32 2.14 -5.75
C VAL A 6 -4.90 1.82 -5.29
N PRO A 7 -3.94 2.74 -5.49
CA PRO A 7 -2.59 2.61 -4.96
C PRO A 7 -2.59 2.94 -3.47
N VAL A 8 -1.92 2.10 -2.68
CA VAL A 8 -1.65 2.32 -1.26
C VAL A 8 -0.15 2.21 -1.05
N THR A 9 0.45 3.23 -0.44
CA THR A 9 1.87 3.25 -0.10
C THR A 9 2.07 2.87 1.36
N VAL A 10 3.01 1.96 1.60
CA VAL A 10 3.40 1.50 2.93
C VAL A 10 4.91 1.69 3.10
N ALA A 11 5.33 2.34 4.17
CA ALA A 11 6.73 2.48 4.57
C ALA A 11 7.11 1.42 5.62
N LYS A 12 8.29 0.82 5.48
CA LYS A 12 8.92 0.01 6.53
C LYS A 12 9.94 0.88 7.28
N ILE A 13 9.74 1.01 8.59
CA ILE A 13 10.62 1.74 9.50
C ILE A 13 10.99 0.79 10.64
N GLY A 14 12.19 0.21 10.56
CA GLY A 14 12.56 -0.90 11.44
C GLY A 14 11.58 -2.07 11.29
N ASP A 15 10.94 -2.47 12.38
CA ASP A 15 9.98 -3.58 12.42
C ASP A 15 8.52 -3.17 12.15
N TYR A 16 8.27 -1.89 11.88
CA TYR A 16 6.93 -1.33 11.71
C TYR A 16 6.59 -1.08 10.24
N LEU A 17 5.33 -1.36 9.88
CA LEU A 17 4.75 -1.01 8.59
C LEU A 17 3.75 0.15 8.78
N VAL A 18 3.99 1.27 8.11
CA VAL A 18 3.20 2.50 8.21
C VAL A 18 2.51 2.77 6.88
N VAL A 19 1.17 2.80 6.89
CA VAL A 19 0.35 3.14 5.72
C VAL A 19 0.30 4.66 5.57
N ASP A 20 0.40 5.13 4.33
CA ASP A 20 0.32 6.57 3.99
C ASP A 20 1.34 7.41 4.77
N PRO A 21 2.65 7.12 4.61
CA PRO A 21 3.69 7.76 5.39
C PRO A 21 3.73 9.28 5.15
N SER A 22 3.82 10.04 6.23
CA SER A 22 4.16 11.46 6.22
C SER A 22 5.58 11.68 5.72
N LEU A 23 5.92 12.91 5.29
CA LEU A 23 7.26 13.25 4.82
C LEU A 23 8.38 12.87 5.82
N SER A 24 8.15 13.05 7.13
CA SER A 24 9.09 12.64 8.17
C SER A 24 9.30 11.14 8.21
N GLU A 25 8.22 10.36 8.07
CA GLU A 25 8.26 8.90 8.04
C GLU A 25 8.94 8.40 6.77
N GLU A 26 8.67 9.02 5.62
CA GLU A 26 9.33 8.71 4.37
C GLU A 26 10.85 8.91 4.42
N ASN A 27 11.31 9.97 5.09
CA ASN A 27 12.73 10.30 5.21
C ASN A 27 13.51 9.31 6.08
N VAL A 28 12.85 8.65 7.02
CA VAL A 28 13.47 7.66 7.92
C VAL A 28 13.19 6.22 7.52
N ALA A 29 12.33 6.00 6.52
CA ALA A 29 11.99 4.66 6.04
C ALA A 29 13.13 4.02 5.26
N ASP A 30 13.43 2.77 5.60
CA ASP A 30 14.39 1.94 4.87
C ASP A 30 13.87 1.60 3.47
N VAL A 31 12.56 1.38 3.39
CA VAL A 31 11.86 0.92 2.20
C VAL A 31 10.45 1.48 2.17
N ARG A 32 9.96 1.77 0.96
CA ARG A 32 8.56 2.08 0.69
C ARG A 32 8.05 1.18 -0.41
N VAL A 33 6.83 0.69 -0.27
CA VAL A 33 6.15 -0.11 -1.28
C VAL A 33 4.81 0.53 -1.60
N THR A 34 4.60 0.85 -2.87
CA THR A 34 3.29 1.22 -3.38
C THR A 34 2.69 0.00 -4.06
N MET A 35 1.56 -0.49 -3.55
CA MET A 35 0.82 -1.60 -4.10
C MET A 35 -0.56 -1.14 -4.53
N THR A 36 -0.94 -1.47 -5.75
CA THR A 36 -2.26 -1.11 -6.30
C THR A 36 -3.14 -2.34 -6.36
N THR A 37 -4.29 -2.29 -5.69
CA THR A 37 -5.26 -3.40 -5.66
C THR A 37 -6.54 -3.05 -6.42
N LEU A 38 -7.13 -4.05 -7.06
CA LEU A 38 -8.46 -4.00 -7.69
C LEU A 38 -9.54 -4.50 -6.71
N GLU A 39 -10.82 -4.30 -7.04
CA GLU A 39 -11.96 -4.79 -6.26
C GLU A 39 -11.95 -6.32 -6.09
N SER A 40 -11.51 -7.03 -7.12
CA SER A 40 -11.33 -8.49 -7.11
C SER A 40 -10.26 -9.00 -6.15
N GLY A 41 -9.46 -8.11 -5.56
CA GLY A 41 -8.27 -8.48 -4.78
C GLY A 41 -7.02 -8.75 -5.62
N ILE A 42 -7.13 -8.61 -6.95
CA ILE A 42 -5.97 -8.70 -7.84
C ILE A 42 -5.05 -7.50 -7.61
N VAL A 43 -3.76 -7.75 -7.49
CA VAL A 43 -2.73 -6.71 -7.50
C VAL A 43 -2.43 -6.32 -8.94
N SER A 44 -2.72 -5.07 -9.30
CA SER A 44 -2.47 -4.57 -10.66
C SER A 44 -1.04 -4.07 -10.86
N SER A 45 -0.41 -3.56 -9.79
CA SER A 45 0.97 -3.08 -9.83
C SER A 45 1.62 -3.04 -8.45
N ILE A 46 2.94 -3.18 -8.42
CA ILE A 46 3.79 -3.06 -7.23
C ILE A 46 5.02 -2.23 -7.59
N GLN A 47 5.38 -1.27 -6.75
CA GLN A 47 6.61 -0.48 -6.87
C GLN A 47 7.34 -0.43 -5.53
N LYS A 48 8.61 -0.87 -5.50
CA LYS A 48 9.51 -0.70 -4.35
C LYS A 48 10.38 0.54 -4.56
N SER A 49 10.57 1.31 -3.50
CA SER A 49 11.45 2.47 -3.42
C SER A 49 12.31 2.39 -2.16
N GLY A 50 13.53 2.90 -2.22
CA GLY A 50 14.50 2.81 -1.11
C GLY A 50 15.47 1.65 -1.24
N SER A 51 16.57 1.75 -0.48
CA SER A 51 17.72 0.83 -0.50
C SER A 51 17.56 -0.37 0.43
N GLY A 52 16.57 -0.36 1.34
CA GLY A 52 16.30 -1.46 2.25
C GLY A 52 15.80 -2.73 1.57
N THR A 53 15.54 -3.76 2.38
CA THR A 53 15.03 -5.06 1.94
C THR A 53 13.68 -5.37 2.59
N LEU A 54 12.97 -6.34 2.01
CA LEU A 54 11.71 -6.85 2.53
C LEU A 54 11.85 -8.36 2.65
N GLU A 55 11.33 -8.90 3.74
CA GLU A 55 11.12 -10.33 3.86
C GLU A 55 9.76 -10.71 3.28
N GLU A 56 9.58 -11.99 2.93
CA GLU A 56 8.31 -12.49 2.42
C GLU A 56 7.10 -12.14 3.34
N PRO A 57 7.20 -12.26 4.68
CA PRO A 57 6.11 -11.86 5.58
C PRO A 57 5.77 -10.37 5.51
N ASP A 58 6.74 -9.50 5.21
CA ASP A 58 6.48 -8.07 5.04
C ASP A 58 5.61 -7.84 3.80
N VAL A 59 5.93 -8.50 2.69
CA VAL A 59 5.20 -8.37 1.43
C VAL A 59 3.75 -8.83 1.58
N LEU A 60 3.52 -9.95 2.28
CA LEU A 60 2.18 -10.46 2.56
C LEU A 60 1.37 -9.48 3.42
N LYS A 61 1.98 -8.94 4.49
CA LYS A 61 1.32 -7.92 5.32
C LYS A 61 1.03 -6.63 4.55
N ILE A 62 1.94 -6.19 3.68
CA ILE A 62 1.74 -5.02 2.82
C ILE A 62 0.55 -5.25 1.87
N TYR A 63 0.40 -6.46 1.32
CA TYR A 63 -0.77 -6.81 0.52
C TYR A 63 -2.07 -6.69 1.32
N ASP A 64 -2.12 -7.28 2.52
CA ASP A 64 -3.32 -7.22 3.36
C ASP A 64 -3.70 -5.76 3.68
N LEU A 65 -2.72 -4.94 4.05
CA LEU A 65 -2.91 -3.50 4.28
C LEU A 65 -3.40 -2.77 3.03
N ALA A 66 -2.78 -3.01 1.87
CA ALA A 66 -3.15 -2.35 0.62
C ALA A 66 -4.54 -2.77 0.12
N TYR A 67 -4.93 -4.03 0.34
CA TYR A 67 -6.26 -4.52 -0.01
C TYR A 67 -7.34 -3.89 0.86
N GLU A 68 -7.18 -3.94 2.19
CA GLU A 68 -8.15 -3.36 3.13
C GLU A 68 -8.28 -1.84 2.94
N LYS A 69 -7.16 -1.13 2.83
CA LYS A 69 -7.17 0.33 2.62
C LYS A 69 -7.68 0.72 1.25
N GLY A 70 -7.35 -0.04 0.20
CA GLY A 70 -7.93 0.15 -1.12
C GLY A 70 -9.46 0.01 -1.10
N LYS A 71 -10.00 -0.96 -0.37
CA LYS A 71 -11.44 -1.17 -0.19
C LYS A 71 -12.10 -0.02 0.59
N GLU A 72 -11.48 0.46 1.66
CA GLU A 72 -11.95 1.63 2.42
C GLU A 72 -12.04 2.88 1.51
N ILE A 73 -10.96 3.19 0.78
CA ILE A 73 -10.88 4.35 -0.12
C ILE A 73 -11.94 4.24 -1.24
N ARG A 74 -12.08 3.08 -1.89
CA ARG A 74 -13.14 2.86 -2.89
C ARG A 74 -14.53 3.12 -2.33
N SER A 75 -14.78 2.73 -1.09
CA SER A 75 -16.07 2.93 -0.40
C SER A 75 -16.35 4.41 -0.13
N LEU A 76 -15.31 5.20 0.18
CA LEU A 76 -15.45 6.65 0.33
C LEU A 76 -15.72 7.34 -1.01
N LEU A 77 -14.99 6.95 -2.06
CA LEU A 77 -15.19 7.47 -3.42
C LEU A 77 -16.61 7.17 -3.94
N ALA A 78 -17.17 6.01 -3.60
CA ALA A 78 -18.53 5.64 -3.97
C ALA A 78 -19.63 6.50 -3.31
N LYS A 79 -19.32 7.20 -2.20
CA LYS A 79 -20.26 8.10 -1.50
C LYS A 79 -20.24 9.53 -2.04
N LEU A 80 -19.25 9.86 -2.88
CA LEU A 80 -19.07 11.20 -3.46
C LEU A 80 -19.80 11.39 -4.79
N GLY A 81 -20.38 10.32 -5.35
CA GLY A 81 -21.25 10.34 -6.52
C GLY A 81 -22.64 9.83 -6.19
#